data_AF-A0A354A2Y5-F1
#
_entry.id   AF-A0A354A2Y5-F1
#
_cell.length_a   1.000
_cell.length_b   1.000
_cell.length_c   1.000
_cell.angle_alpha   90.00
_cell.angle_beta   90.00
_cell.angle_gamma   90.00
#
_symmetry.space_group_name_H-M   'P 1'
#
loop_
_entity.id
_entity.type
_entity.pdbx_description
1 polymer ?
#
loop_
_entity_poly.entity_id
_entity_poly.type
_entity_poly.pdbx_seq_one_letter_code
_entity_poly.pdbx_strand_id
1 'polypeptide(L)'
;MVKINYYRQYGIFLSVLVLALSLLILGGAAPAQADDASWSGTFDANSEQITQHVDRDPWKGWFTLTAYNNTSTTWGDFHFLLFNYSPYSSNVVFKDSSNGGNDPSSTNTTIDSWTISSDGKTLDLFFYNDPVAPGSTFDVKVWTDNTSNQQNFAVAFYPTVVPEPISSTLFLAGAATLGFRRFRKKA
;
A
#
# COMPACT_ATOMS: atom_id res chain seq x y z
N MET A 1 -41.36 -64.14 -5.34
CA MET A 1 -41.34 -62.91 -6.17
C MET A 1 -40.92 -61.75 -5.27
N VAL A 2 -39.64 -61.39 -5.27
CA VAL A 2 -39.08 -60.30 -4.44
C VAL A 2 -38.16 -59.47 -5.34
N LYS A 3 -38.64 -58.31 -5.78
CA LYS A 3 -37.88 -57.34 -6.58
C LYS A 3 -38.14 -55.93 -6.06
N ILE A 4 -37.79 -55.66 -4.81
CA ILE A 4 -37.76 -54.30 -4.28
C ILE A 4 -36.59 -54.28 -3.31
N ASN A 5 -35.45 -53.65 -3.70
CA ASN A 5 -34.45 -53.07 -2.79
C ASN A 5 -33.18 -52.52 -3.48
N TYR A 6 -33.00 -52.70 -4.80
CA TYR A 6 -31.78 -52.22 -5.46
C TYR A 6 -31.65 -50.69 -5.53
N TYR A 7 -32.76 -49.94 -5.69
CA TYR A 7 -32.69 -48.48 -5.83
C TYR A 7 -32.30 -47.73 -4.54
N ARG A 8 -32.51 -48.33 -3.37
CA ARG A 8 -32.22 -47.68 -2.08
C ARG A 8 -30.74 -47.65 -1.74
N GLN A 9 -29.96 -48.63 -2.23
CA GLN A 9 -28.52 -48.69 -1.97
C GLN A 9 -27.71 -47.72 -2.84
N TYR A 10 -28.09 -47.53 -4.12
CA TYR A 10 -27.37 -46.62 -5.01
C TYR A 10 -27.58 -45.13 -4.66
N GLY A 11 -28.74 -44.75 -4.12
CA GLY A 11 -29.01 -43.37 -3.72
C GLY A 11 -28.15 -42.89 -2.53
N ILE A 12 -27.85 -43.79 -1.58
CA ILE A 12 -27.00 -43.46 -0.43
C ILE A 12 -25.55 -43.29 -0.89
N PHE A 13 -25.05 -44.18 -1.74
CA PHE A 13 -23.68 -44.11 -2.27
C PHE A 13 -23.42 -42.82 -3.06
N LEU A 14 -24.37 -42.43 -3.93
CA LEU A 14 -24.23 -41.20 -4.72
C LEU A 14 -24.22 -39.95 -3.82
N SER A 15 -25.07 -39.92 -2.79
CA SER A 15 -25.15 -38.80 -1.85
C SER A 15 -23.86 -38.65 -1.02
N VAL A 16 -23.27 -39.76 -0.57
CA VAL A 16 -22.00 -39.76 0.17
C VAL A 16 -20.83 -39.33 -0.73
N LEU A 17 -20.82 -39.77 -2.00
CA LEU A 17 -19.79 -39.39 -2.96
C LEU A 17 -19.84 -37.89 -3.30
N VAL A 18 -21.05 -37.35 -3.54
CA VAL A 18 -21.25 -35.91 -3.80
C VAL A 18 -20.84 -35.08 -2.58
N LEU A 19 -21.17 -35.51 -1.36
CA LEU A 19 -20.78 -34.83 -0.13
C LEU A 19 -19.24 -34.86 0.07
N ALA A 20 -18.60 -36.01 -0.18
CA ALA A 20 -17.14 -36.12 -0.06
C ALA A 20 -16.40 -35.25 -1.10
N LEU A 21 -16.90 -35.19 -2.34
CA LEU A 21 -16.35 -34.33 -3.39
C LEU A 21 -16.55 -32.84 -3.08
N SER A 22 -17.71 -32.45 -2.54
CA SER A 22 -17.96 -31.05 -2.17
C SER A 22 -17.12 -30.61 -0.95
N LEU A 23 -16.84 -31.52 0.00
CA LEU A 23 -15.88 -31.26 1.09
C LEU A 23 -14.43 -31.14 0.61
N LEU A 24 -14.04 -31.89 -0.43
CA LEU A 24 -12.72 -31.77 -1.07
C LEU A 24 -12.55 -30.43 -1.82
N ILE A 25 -13.61 -29.97 -2.49
CA ILE A 25 -13.60 -28.66 -3.18
C ILE A 25 -13.59 -27.50 -2.18
N LEU A 26 -14.28 -27.64 -1.04
CA LEU A 26 -14.30 -26.64 0.03
C LEU A 26 -13.02 -26.65 0.89
N GLY A 27 -12.29 -27.77 0.96
CA GLY A 27 -11.02 -27.89 1.69
C GLY A 27 -9.77 -27.50 0.89
N GLY A 28 -9.88 -27.38 -0.44
CA GLY A 28 -8.75 -27.08 -1.34
C GLY A 28 -8.53 -25.61 -1.67
N ALA A 29 -9.47 -24.73 -1.32
CA ALA A 29 -9.33 -23.29 -1.46
C ALA A 29 -8.95 -22.67 -0.11
N ALA A 30 -7.83 -23.13 0.48
CA ALA A 30 -7.14 -22.25 1.40
C ALA A 30 -6.77 -21.00 0.58
N PRO A 31 -7.18 -19.78 0.98
CA PRO A 31 -6.56 -18.62 0.39
C PRO A 31 -5.06 -18.83 0.58
N ALA A 32 -4.31 -18.84 -0.52
CA ALA A 32 -2.88 -18.62 -0.45
C ALA A 32 -2.75 -17.24 0.21
N GLN A 33 -2.63 -17.24 1.54
CA GLN A 33 -2.28 -16.05 2.26
C GLN A 33 -0.86 -15.77 1.80
N ALA A 34 -0.73 -14.84 0.85
CA ALA A 34 0.53 -14.20 0.62
C ALA A 34 1.03 -13.72 1.99
N ASP A 35 2.33 -13.84 2.25
CA ASP A 35 2.93 -13.31 3.47
C ASP A 35 2.84 -11.79 3.41
N ASP A 36 1.71 -11.28 3.89
CA ASP A 36 1.46 -9.85 4.02
C ASP A 36 2.34 -9.35 5.17
N ALA A 37 3.21 -8.39 4.87
CA ALA A 37 3.97 -7.70 5.89
C ALA A 37 3.07 -6.62 6.50
N SER A 38 3.03 -6.51 7.84
CA SER A 38 2.36 -5.40 8.51
C SER A 38 3.33 -4.71 9.46
N TRP A 39 3.36 -3.39 9.39
CA TRP A 39 4.07 -2.56 10.34
C TRP A 39 3.15 -1.44 10.85
N SER A 40 3.25 -1.14 12.13
CA SER A 40 2.56 -0.02 12.77
C SER A 40 3.55 0.77 13.61
N GLY A 41 3.49 2.10 13.49
CA GLY A 41 4.35 2.98 14.28
C GLY A 41 4.02 4.45 14.14
N THR A 42 4.73 5.25 14.92
CA THR A 42 4.60 6.70 15.00
C THR A 42 5.73 7.35 14.23
N PHE A 43 5.44 8.39 13.44
CA PHE A 43 6.46 9.08 12.65
C PHE A 43 6.55 10.54 12.98
N ASP A 44 7.77 10.98 13.26
CA ASP A 44 8.13 12.38 13.13
C ASP A 44 8.37 12.70 11.63
N ALA A 45 8.04 13.91 11.19
CA ALA A 45 8.27 14.33 9.81
C ALA A 45 9.76 14.18 9.45
N ASN A 46 10.04 13.62 8.27
CA ASN A 46 11.40 13.31 7.79
C ASN A 46 12.16 12.22 8.58
N SER A 47 11.49 11.45 9.43
CA SER A 47 12.10 10.27 10.05
C SER A 47 12.00 9.04 9.15
N GLU A 48 13.14 8.44 8.84
CA GLU A 48 13.21 7.16 8.14
C GLU A 48 12.99 6.02 9.12
N GLN A 49 12.06 5.11 8.79
CA GLN A 49 11.84 3.88 9.54
C GLN A 49 12.24 2.68 8.70
N ILE A 50 12.99 1.75 9.31
CA ILE A 50 13.52 0.57 8.63
C ILE A 50 12.92 -0.69 9.27
N THR A 51 12.32 -1.55 8.45
CA THR A 51 11.86 -2.88 8.89
C THR A 51 12.46 -3.97 8.01
N GLN A 52 12.77 -5.12 8.62
CA GLN A 52 13.24 -6.32 7.93
C GLN A 52 12.06 -7.26 7.70
N HIS A 53 11.92 -7.75 6.47
CA HIS A 53 10.91 -8.73 6.11
C HIS A 53 11.56 -10.05 5.64
N VAL A 54 10.99 -11.17 6.07
CA VAL A 54 11.33 -12.51 5.57
C VAL A 54 10.16 -12.99 4.74
N ASP A 55 10.39 -13.08 3.44
CA ASP A 55 9.38 -13.43 2.46
C ASP A 55 9.28 -14.97 2.31
N ARG A 56 8.17 -15.50 1.80
CA ARG A 56 8.02 -16.93 1.45
C ARG A 56 7.13 -17.10 0.23
N ASP A 57 7.10 -18.32 -0.33
CA ASP A 57 6.30 -18.68 -1.50
C ASP A 57 4.86 -18.15 -1.37
N PRO A 58 4.36 -17.31 -2.32
CA PRO A 58 4.85 -17.13 -3.69
C PRO A 58 5.93 -16.04 -3.90
N TRP A 59 6.53 -15.50 -2.84
CA TRP A 59 7.58 -14.46 -2.84
C TRP A 59 7.10 -13.13 -3.44
N LYS A 60 5.82 -12.84 -3.21
CA LYS A 60 5.14 -11.61 -3.62
C LYS A 60 3.89 -11.45 -2.77
N GLY A 61 3.51 -10.21 -2.49
CA GLY A 61 2.36 -9.94 -1.62
C GLY A 61 2.19 -8.48 -1.29
N TRP A 62 1.26 -8.22 -0.36
CA TRP A 62 1.03 -6.87 0.13
C TRP A 62 2.00 -6.53 1.25
N PHE A 63 2.67 -5.39 1.13
CA PHE A 63 3.22 -4.68 2.26
C PHE A 63 2.15 -3.69 2.76
N THR A 64 1.75 -3.83 4.02
CA THR A 64 0.76 -2.98 4.68
C THR A 64 1.45 -2.11 5.72
N LEU A 65 1.27 -0.80 5.60
CA LEU A 65 1.79 0.21 6.51
C LEU A 65 0.65 0.94 7.20
N THR A 66 0.70 0.99 8.54
CA THR A 66 -0.11 1.87 9.37
C THR A 66 0.77 2.93 10.01
N ALA A 67 0.55 4.18 9.66
CA ALA A 67 1.34 5.33 10.09
C ALA A 67 0.49 6.34 10.88
N TYR A 68 0.96 6.76 12.05
CA TYR A 68 0.31 7.82 12.83
C TYR A 68 1.04 9.15 12.69
N ASN A 69 0.33 10.20 12.26
CA ASN A 69 0.88 11.55 12.19
C ASN A 69 0.90 12.23 13.56
N ASN A 70 2.03 12.14 14.26
CA ASN A 70 2.23 12.81 15.54
C ASN A 70 2.75 14.26 15.39
N THR A 71 2.92 14.74 14.16
CA THR A 71 3.54 16.03 13.88
C THR A 71 2.53 17.16 13.99
N SER A 72 2.98 18.40 13.95
CA SER A 72 2.09 19.58 13.88
C SER A 72 1.66 19.95 12.46
N THR A 73 2.09 19.18 11.45
CA THR A 73 1.90 19.48 10.03
C THR A 73 1.17 18.36 9.31
N THR A 74 0.37 18.70 8.29
CA THR A 74 -0.31 17.73 7.44
C THR A 74 0.67 17.10 6.44
N TRP A 75 0.59 15.79 6.24
CA TRP A 75 1.36 15.10 5.21
C TRP A 75 0.62 15.06 3.88
N GLY A 76 1.33 15.29 2.78
CA GLY A 76 0.74 15.28 1.43
C GLY A 76 1.18 14.12 0.56
N ASP A 77 2.26 13.45 0.94
CA ASP A 77 2.78 12.29 0.25
C ASP A 77 3.50 11.33 1.20
N PHE A 78 3.83 10.16 0.67
CA PHE A 78 4.62 9.14 1.34
C PHE A 78 5.59 8.49 0.37
N HIS A 79 6.85 8.35 0.79
CA HIS A 79 7.90 7.73 0.01
C HIS A 79 8.23 6.36 0.57
N PHE A 80 8.40 5.37 -0.31
CA PHE A 80 8.88 4.03 0.02
C PHE A 80 10.15 3.76 -0.76
N LEU A 81 11.13 3.15 -0.10
CA LEU A 81 12.40 2.75 -0.67
C LEU A 81 12.73 1.32 -0.27
N LEU A 82 12.95 0.47 -1.27
CA LEU A 82 13.46 -0.88 -1.09
C LEU A 82 14.98 -0.87 -1.17
N PHE A 83 15.64 -1.42 -0.17
CA PHE A 83 17.09 -1.54 -0.17
C PHE A 83 17.56 -2.94 0.19
N ASN A 84 18.78 -3.22 -0.24
CA ASN A 84 19.44 -4.49 -0.03
C ASN A 84 19.85 -4.61 1.44
N TYR A 85 19.46 -5.73 2.06
CA TYR A 85 19.95 -6.05 3.38
C TYR A 85 21.28 -6.82 3.24
N SER A 86 22.39 -6.12 3.50
CA SER A 86 23.73 -6.70 3.45
C SER A 86 23.82 -7.98 4.32
N PRO A 87 24.48 -9.05 3.84
CA PRO A 87 25.33 -9.15 2.65
C PRO A 87 24.60 -9.50 1.33
N TYR A 88 23.27 -9.51 1.30
CA TYR A 88 22.51 -10.03 0.18
C TYR A 88 22.07 -8.92 -0.79
N SER A 89 22.26 -9.14 -2.09
CA SER A 89 21.61 -8.32 -3.12
C SER A 89 20.18 -8.82 -3.31
N SER A 90 19.16 -7.98 -3.09
CA SER A 90 17.76 -8.32 -3.33
C SER A 90 17.26 -7.68 -4.63
N ASN A 91 16.47 -8.43 -5.41
CA ASN A 91 15.80 -7.92 -6.62
C ASN A 91 14.32 -7.61 -6.35
N VAL A 92 14.00 -7.30 -5.08
CA VAL A 92 12.63 -6.96 -4.68
C VAL A 92 12.23 -5.65 -5.34
N VAL A 93 11.04 -5.61 -5.92
CA VAL A 93 10.51 -4.42 -6.57
C VAL A 93 9.08 -4.16 -6.14
N PHE A 94 8.69 -2.89 -6.15
CA PHE A 94 7.29 -2.50 -6.17
C PHE A 94 6.68 -2.79 -7.53
N LYS A 95 5.42 -3.20 -7.54
CA LYS A 95 4.64 -3.42 -8.75
C LYS A 95 3.24 -2.82 -8.61
N ASP A 96 2.70 -2.34 -9.71
CA ASP A 96 1.32 -1.90 -9.86
C ASP A 96 0.58 -2.82 -10.86
N SER A 97 -0.67 -2.52 -11.17
CA SER A 97 -1.46 -3.33 -12.12
C SER A 97 -0.86 -3.36 -13.53
N SER A 98 -0.09 -2.34 -13.91
CA SER A 98 0.50 -2.22 -15.25
C SER A 98 1.69 -3.16 -15.48
N ASN A 99 2.36 -3.59 -14.41
CA ASN A 99 3.55 -4.44 -14.44
C ASN A 99 3.39 -5.78 -13.71
N GLY A 100 2.14 -6.24 -13.56
CA GLY A 100 1.80 -7.57 -13.04
C GLY A 100 1.71 -7.67 -11.52
N GLY A 101 1.59 -6.53 -10.82
CA GLY A 101 1.24 -6.44 -9.40
C GLY A 101 -0.19 -5.94 -9.21
N ASN A 102 -0.39 -5.12 -8.17
CA ASN A 102 -1.66 -4.48 -7.84
C ASN A 102 -1.42 -3.02 -7.47
N ASP A 103 -2.35 -2.14 -7.83
CA ASP A 103 -2.24 -0.71 -7.54
C ASP A 103 -2.22 -0.46 -6.02
N PRO A 104 -1.45 0.55 -5.55
CA PRO A 104 -1.50 0.98 -4.17
C PRO A 104 -2.92 1.36 -3.74
N SER A 105 -3.30 1.02 -2.50
CA SER A 105 -4.60 1.39 -1.96
C SER A 105 -4.49 1.79 -0.49
N SER A 106 -5.40 2.66 -0.05
CA SER A 106 -5.47 3.12 1.34
C SER A 106 -6.92 3.10 1.81
N THR A 107 -7.12 2.86 3.11
CA THR A 107 -8.48 2.79 3.71
C THR A 107 -8.96 4.12 4.28
N ASN A 108 -8.04 5.01 4.64
CA ASN A 108 -8.38 6.23 5.41
C ASN A 108 -8.07 7.53 4.65
N THR A 109 -7.32 7.44 3.55
CA THR A 109 -6.92 8.55 2.69
C THR A 109 -7.07 8.15 1.22
N THR A 110 -7.59 9.05 0.39
CA THR A 110 -7.64 8.86 -1.07
C THR A 110 -6.27 9.12 -1.70
N ILE A 111 -5.72 8.12 -2.39
CA ILE A 111 -4.49 8.27 -3.18
C ILE A 111 -4.85 8.94 -4.52
N ASP A 112 -4.31 10.13 -4.76
CA ASP A 112 -4.52 10.90 -5.99
C ASP A 112 -3.72 10.31 -7.16
N SER A 113 -2.47 9.94 -6.91
CA SER A 113 -1.57 9.35 -7.89
C SER A 113 -0.40 8.65 -7.20
N TRP A 114 0.34 7.84 -7.97
CA TRP A 114 1.57 7.21 -7.52
C TRP A 114 2.58 7.10 -8.65
N THR A 115 3.86 6.98 -8.29
CA THR A 115 4.94 6.73 -9.24
C THR A 115 5.87 5.65 -8.72
N ILE A 116 6.17 4.65 -9.57
CA ILE A 116 7.19 3.64 -9.32
C ILE A 116 8.42 3.99 -10.16
N SER A 117 9.60 4.01 -9.55
CA SER A 117 10.85 4.24 -10.28
C SER A 117 11.11 3.15 -11.33
N SER A 118 11.93 3.45 -12.34
CA SER A 118 12.20 2.51 -13.43
C SER A 118 12.86 1.19 -12.99
N ASP A 119 13.57 1.21 -11.86
CA ASP A 119 14.16 0.03 -11.23
C ASP A 119 13.23 -0.67 -10.23
N GLY A 120 12.04 -0.11 -9.99
CA GLY A 120 11.04 -0.62 -9.06
C GLY A 120 11.42 -0.49 -7.59
N LYS A 121 12.48 0.25 -7.24
CA LYS A 121 12.98 0.35 -5.86
C LYS A 121 12.36 1.48 -5.07
N THR A 122 11.79 2.47 -5.73
CA THR A 122 11.12 3.61 -5.10
C THR A 122 9.67 3.63 -5.51
N LEU A 123 8.79 3.92 -4.55
CA LEU A 123 7.37 4.18 -4.75
C LEU A 123 7.01 5.46 -4.02
N ASP A 124 6.45 6.41 -4.74
CA ASP A 124 5.92 7.66 -4.19
C ASP A 124 4.40 7.65 -4.29
N LEU A 125 3.72 7.98 -3.20
CA LEU A 125 2.27 8.09 -3.12
C LEU A 125 1.88 9.54 -2.84
N PHE A 126 0.93 10.08 -3.60
CA PHE A 126 0.46 11.45 -3.47
C PHE A 126 -1.02 11.48 -3.06
N PHE A 127 -1.36 12.30 -2.07
CA PHE A 127 -2.72 12.42 -1.52
C PHE A 127 -3.01 13.87 -1.09
N TYR A 128 -2.72 14.82 -1.97
CA TYR A 128 -2.90 16.25 -1.73
C TYR A 128 -4.37 16.68 -1.64
N ASN A 129 -5.31 15.94 -2.24
CA ASN A 129 -6.74 16.22 -2.11
C ASN A 129 -7.34 15.72 -0.78
N ASP A 130 -6.68 14.76 -0.11
CA ASP A 130 -7.12 14.15 1.15
C ASP A 130 -5.94 13.92 2.11
N PRO A 131 -5.27 15.00 2.54
CA PRO A 131 -3.97 14.89 3.18
C PRO A 131 -4.07 14.43 4.64
N VAL A 132 -3.04 13.75 5.14
CA VAL A 132 -3.07 13.12 6.48
C VAL A 132 -2.85 14.17 7.56
N ALA A 133 -3.93 14.58 8.23
CA ALA A 133 -3.92 15.61 9.26
C ALA A 133 -3.14 15.20 10.53
N PRO A 134 -2.61 16.18 11.30
CA PRO A 134 -2.09 15.93 12.64
C PRO A 134 -3.06 15.12 13.50
N GLY A 135 -2.53 14.10 14.19
CA GLY A 135 -3.29 13.20 15.05
C GLY A 135 -4.13 12.14 14.31
N SER A 136 -3.96 11.99 13.00
CA SER A 136 -4.68 11.00 12.18
C SER A 136 -3.78 9.84 11.76
N THR A 137 -4.41 8.73 11.36
CA THR A 137 -3.73 7.52 10.89
C THR A 137 -3.86 7.36 9.38
N PHE A 138 -2.76 6.99 8.73
CA PHE A 138 -2.65 6.62 7.33
C PHE A 138 -2.40 5.11 7.21
N ASP A 139 -3.32 4.40 6.54
CA ASP A 139 -3.26 2.96 6.34
C ASP A 139 -3.15 2.67 4.84
N VAL A 140 -2.04 2.07 4.42
CA VAL A 140 -1.75 1.86 3.00
C VAL A 140 -1.22 0.47 2.71
N LYS A 141 -1.60 -0.07 1.55
CA LYS A 141 -1.13 -1.34 1.00
C LYS A 141 -0.42 -1.09 -0.31
N VAL A 142 0.80 -1.62 -0.42
CA VAL A 142 1.62 -1.57 -1.65
C VAL A 142 2.06 -2.98 -2.02
N TRP A 143 2.11 -3.29 -3.31
CA TRP A 143 2.46 -4.64 -3.76
C TRP A 143 3.96 -4.77 -3.99
N THR A 144 4.54 -5.85 -3.46
CA THR A 144 5.97 -6.18 -3.61
C THR A 144 6.15 -7.52 -4.31
N ASP A 145 7.24 -7.66 -5.06
CA ASP A 145 7.60 -8.88 -5.78
C ASP A 145 9.10 -9.17 -5.61
N ASN A 146 9.41 -10.32 -5.00
CA ASN A 146 10.73 -10.87 -4.75
C ASN A 146 10.96 -12.21 -5.46
N THR A 147 10.08 -12.60 -6.38
CA THR A 147 10.08 -13.93 -7.01
C THR A 147 11.39 -14.28 -7.70
N SER A 148 12.12 -13.27 -8.19
CA SER A 148 13.34 -13.43 -8.98
C SER A 148 14.58 -13.83 -8.16
N ASN A 149 14.65 -13.51 -6.87
CA ASN A 149 15.87 -13.69 -6.07
C ASN A 149 15.62 -14.21 -4.65
N GLN A 150 14.40 -14.06 -4.11
CA GLN A 150 13.95 -14.69 -2.86
C GLN A 150 14.88 -14.37 -1.68
N GLN A 151 15.40 -13.13 -1.64
CA GLN A 151 16.33 -12.68 -0.60
C GLN A 151 15.64 -11.79 0.42
N ASN A 152 16.25 -11.66 1.59
CA ASN A 152 15.84 -10.65 2.57
C ASN A 152 16.04 -9.24 2.00
N PHE A 153 15.14 -8.35 2.39
CA PHE A 153 15.17 -6.95 2.03
C PHE A 153 14.71 -6.12 3.21
N ALA A 154 14.94 -4.82 3.10
CA ALA A 154 14.40 -3.86 4.03
C ALA A 154 13.67 -2.77 3.26
N VAL A 155 12.67 -2.21 3.94
CA VAL A 155 11.86 -1.10 3.43
C VAL A 155 12.11 0.09 4.31
N ALA A 156 12.42 1.22 3.68
CA ALA A 156 12.47 2.54 4.28
C ALA A 156 11.25 3.30 3.82
N PHE A 157 10.68 4.10 4.70
CA PHE A 157 9.55 4.93 4.34
C PHE A 157 9.48 6.20 5.21
N TYR A 158 9.02 7.30 4.61
CA TYR A 158 8.91 8.59 5.27
C TYR A 158 7.84 9.49 4.61
N PRO A 159 7.08 10.29 5.39
CA PRO A 159 6.15 11.29 4.84
C PRO A 159 6.85 12.61 4.51
N THR A 160 6.28 13.40 3.61
CA THR A 160 6.59 14.84 3.51
C THR A 160 5.36 15.73 3.67
N VAL A 161 5.62 17.00 4.00
CA VAL A 161 4.59 18.00 4.30
C VAL A 161 3.93 18.47 3.02
N VAL A 162 2.61 18.69 3.03
CA VAL A 162 1.90 19.33 1.91
C VAL A 162 2.59 20.65 1.57
N PRO A 163 3.10 20.84 0.34
CA PRO A 163 3.69 22.11 -0.05
C PRO A 163 2.65 23.22 0.10
N GLU A 164 2.99 24.30 0.82
CA GLU A 164 2.13 25.47 0.85
C GLU A 164 1.93 25.97 -0.58
N PRO A 165 0.70 26.26 -1.03
CA PRO A 165 0.48 26.79 -2.36
C PRO A 165 1.26 28.11 -2.48
N ILE A 166 2.34 28.11 -3.26
CA ILE A 166 3.17 29.31 -3.52
C ILE A 166 2.31 30.48 -3.99
N SER A 167 1.17 30.16 -4.62
CA SER A 167 0.17 31.13 -5.08
C SER A 167 -0.40 32.01 -3.97
N SER A 168 -0.56 31.55 -2.73
CA SER A 168 -1.17 32.36 -1.66
C SER A 168 -0.21 33.45 -1.17
N THR A 169 1.04 33.09 -0.90
CA THR A 169 2.09 34.04 -0.51
C THR A 169 2.42 35.00 -1.64
N LEU A 170 2.51 34.51 -2.88
CA LEU A 170 2.77 35.35 -4.04
C LEU A 170 1.57 36.26 -4.37
N PHE A 171 0.33 35.78 -4.17
CA PHE A 171 -0.87 36.59 -4.34
C PHE A 171 -0.96 37.68 -3.28
N LEU A 172 -0.67 37.38 -2.01
CA LEU A 172 -0.64 38.38 -0.95
C LEU A 172 0.48 39.41 -1.17
N ALA A 173 1.68 38.97 -1.57
CA ALA A 173 2.78 39.85 -1.92
C ALA A 173 2.47 40.72 -3.15
N GLY A 174 1.85 40.13 -4.18
CA GLY A 174 1.39 40.83 -5.38
C GLY A 174 0.27 41.85 -5.10
N ALA A 175 -0.72 41.47 -4.29
CA ALA A 175 -1.81 42.35 -3.90
C ALA A 175 -1.32 43.50 -3.01
N ALA A 176 -0.39 43.24 -2.09
CA ALA A 176 0.22 44.27 -1.25
C ALA A 176 1.00 45.29 -2.10
N THR A 177 1.87 44.81 -3.02
CA THR A 177 2.65 45.69 -3.90
C THR A 177 1.78 46.54 -4.83
N LEU A 178 0.68 45.98 -5.35
CA LEU A 178 -0.30 46.75 -6.16
C LEU A 178 -1.09 47.75 -5.32
N GLY A 179 -1.45 47.40 -4.07
CA GLY A 179 -2.15 48.29 -3.14
C GLY A 179 -1.34 49.53 -2.75
N PHE A 180 -0.05 49.39 -2.46
CA PHE A 180 0.82 50.51 -2.10
C PHE A 180 1.10 51.47 -3.26
N ARG A 181 1.00 51.01 -4.52
CA ARG A 181 1.21 51.87 -5.70
C ARG A 181 0.11 52.94 -5.85
N ARG A 182 -1.07 52.73 -5.28
CA ARG A 182 -2.22 53.64 -5.40
C ARG A 182 -2.21 54.81 -4.40
N PHE A 183 -1.32 54.79 -3.40
CA PHE A 183 -1.25 55.83 -2.35
C PHE A 183 -0.25 56.96 -2.62
N ARG A 184 0.42 57.02 -3.78
CA ARG A 184 1.18 58.23 -4.17
C ARG A 184 0.22 59.34 -4.63
N LYS A 185 -0.35 60.08 -3.68
CA LYS A 185 -0.93 61.40 -3.94
C LYS A 185 0.21 62.36 -4.34
N LYS A 186 0.01 63.11 -5.43
CA LYS A 186 0.86 64.24 -5.81
C LYS A 186 0.67 65.34 -4.76
N ALA A 187 1.75 65.74 -4.10
CA ALA A 187 1.86 67.04 -3.45
C ALA A 187 2.16 68.10 -4.51
#